data_AF-A0A1N6K0H8-F1
#
_entry.id   AF-A0A1N6K0H8-F1
#
_cell.length_a   1.000
_cell.length_b   1.000
_cell.length_c   1.000
_cell.angle_alpha   90.00
_cell.angle_beta   90.00
_cell.angle_gamma   90.00
#
_symmetry.space_group_name_H-M   'P 1'
#
loop_
_entity.id
_entity.type
_entity.pdbx_description
1 polymer ?
#
loop_
_entity_poly.entity_id
_entity_poly.type
_entity_poly.pdbx_seq_one_letter_code
_entity_poly.pdbx_strand_id
1 'polypeptide(L)'
;MARNNQQTINEFLLYTLNLKLTNRAWSWDAYGEDVVVLKLWAMQREKLPDGTDRIEVWSPPPWRKLVKIARNERRLNIDRLNEGGTTYAILRGGDGSDEREAWDYDADRLYKLSRVVVDHDGHEYAIVDCAISIDEFLIRRAQLRWLSRT
;
A
#
# COMPACT_ATOMS: atom_id res chain seq x y z
N MET A 1 16.89 -4.74 -10.35
CA MET A 1 17.91 -5.01 -9.31
C MET A 1 17.21 -4.82 -7.97
N ALA A 2 17.08 -5.88 -7.18
CA ALA A 2 16.53 -5.79 -5.82
C ALA A 2 17.42 -4.86 -4.99
N ARG A 3 16.84 -3.82 -4.40
CA ARG A 3 17.56 -2.97 -3.45
C ARG A 3 17.26 -3.52 -2.07
N ASN A 4 18.26 -4.09 -1.41
CA ASN A 4 18.11 -4.42 0.00
C ASN A 4 18.15 -3.11 0.79
N ASN A 5 17.00 -2.71 1.32
CA ASN A 5 16.90 -1.54 2.20
C ASN A 5 17.60 -1.80 3.54
N GLN A 6 17.89 -0.73 4.28
CA GLN A 6 18.50 -0.84 5.62
C GLN A 6 17.50 -1.22 6.72
N GLN A 7 16.21 -1.18 6.41
CA GLN A 7 15.10 -1.50 7.30
C GLN A 7 14.17 -2.46 6.56
N THR A 8 13.43 -3.28 7.32
CA THR A 8 12.28 -3.98 6.75
C THR A 8 11.17 -2.98 6.42
N ILE A 9 10.30 -3.33 5.47
CA ILE A 9 9.13 -2.50 5.12
C ILE A 9 8.26 -2.16 6.34
N ASN A 10 8.15 -3.05 7.33
CA ASN A 10 7.37 -2.83 8.54
C ASN A 10 8.04 -1.80 9.45
N GLU A 11 9.35 -1.90 9.65
CA GLU A 11 10.12 -0.92 10.41
C GLU A 11 10.07 0.45 9.76
N PHE A 12 10.19 0.51 8.44
CA PHE A 12 10.06 1.75 7.68
C PHE A 12 8.69 2.41 7.88
N LEU A 13 7.60 1.65 7.77
CA LEU A 13 6.25 2.17 7.98
C LEU A 13 6.03 2.66 9.43
N LEU A 14 6.56 1.93 10.42
CA LEU A 14 6.42 2.29 11.84
C LEU A 14 7.28 3.49 12.23
N TYR A 15 8.57 3.46 11.89
CA TYR A 15 9.57 4.37 12.45
C TYR A 15 9.88 5.54 11.53
N THR A 16 9.82 5.34 10.20
CA THR A 16 10.10 6.39 9.22
C THR A 16 8.81 7.14 8.84
N LEU A 17 7.74 6.41 8.52
CA LEU A 17 6.46 7.03 8.14
C LEU A 17 5.54 7.34 9.33
N ASN A 18 5.90 6.91 10.54
CA ASN A 18 5.14 7.11 11.77
C ASN A 18 3.66 6.68 11.62
N LEU A 19 3.48 5.47 11.09
CA LEU A 19 2.20 4.79 10.90
C LEU A 19 2.04 3.67 11.92
N LYS A 20 0.82 3.12 12.00
CA LYS A 20 0.48 1.98 12.84
C LYS A 20 0.28 0.74 11.97
N LEU A 21 0.59 -0.43 12.54
CA LEU A 21 0.31 -1.73 11.95
C LEU A 21 -0.66 -2.46 12.88
N THR A 22 -1.64 -3.17 12.34
CA THR A 22 -2.57 -4.01 13.14
C THR A 22 -1.81 -5.12 13.86
N ASN A 23 -0.81 -5.70 13.17
CA ASN A 23 0.06 -6.71 13.73
C ASN A 23 1.44 -6.68 13.04
N ARG A 24 2.52 -6.63 13.83
CA ARG A 24 3.89 -6.51 13.33
C ARG A 24 4.37 -7.68 12.45
N ALA A 25 3.81 -8.88 12.58
CA ALA A 25 4.31 -10.04 11.84
C ALA A 25 3.44 -10.46 10.63
N TRP A 26 2.25 -9.90 10.44
CA TRP A 26 1.32 -10.28 9.34
C TRP A 26 0.50 -9.10 8.78
N SER A 27 0.80 -7.86 9.16
CA SER A 27 0.08 -6.69 8.63
C SER A 27 0.28 -6.61 7.12
N TRP A 28 -0.83 -6.47 6.39
CA TRP A 28 -0.80 -6.21 4.97
C TRP A 28 -0.62 -4.73 4.71
N ASP A 29 -1.18 -3.89 5.57
CA ASP A 29 -1.24 -2.45 5.35
C ASP A 29 -0.89 -1.67 6.64
N ALA A 30 -0.47 -0.43 6.48
CA ALA A 30 -0.22 0.49 7.59
C ALA A 30 -1.22 1.64 7.56
N TYR A 31 -1.53 2.21 8.71
CA TYR A 31 -2.53 3.28 8.81
C TYR A 31 -2.10 4.39 9.77
N GLY A 32 -2.40 5.62 9.39
CA GLY A 32 -2.51 6.77 10.27
C GLY A 32 -3.97 7.03 10.60
N GLU A 33 -4.23 8.13 11.30
CA GLU A 33 -5.60 8.60 11.56
C GLU A 33 -6.29 9.00 10.23
N ASP A 34 -5.54 9.67 9.37
CA ASP A 34 -5.97 10.33 8.13
C ASP A 34 -5.63 9.54 6.84
N VAL A 35 -4.79 8.51 6.94
CA VAL A 35 -4.18 7.87 5.76
C VAL A 35 -4.04 6.36 5.91
N VAL A 36 -4.09 5.63 4.79
CA VAL A 36 -3.69 4.23 4.70
C VAL A 36 -2.57 4.06 3.69
N VAL A 37 -1.62 3.16 3.98
CA VAL A 37 -0.56 2.74 3.07
C VAL A 37 -0.66 1.23 2.85
N LEU A 38 -1.06 0.84 1.65
CA LEU A 38 -1.16 -0.56 1.24
C LEU A 38 0.22 -1.10 0.83
N LYS A 39 0.58 -2.30 1.30
CA LYS A 39 1.77 -2.99 0.76
C LYS A 39 1.34 -3.80 -0.46
N LEU A 40 1.75 -3.36 -1.64
CA LEU A 40 1.37 -3.98 -2.92
C LEU A 40 2.61 -4.52 -3.63
N TRP A 41 2.44 -5.56 -4.43
CA TRP A 41 3.55 -6.19 -5.15
C TRP A 41 3.92 -5.37 -6.38
N ALA A 42 5.20 -5.05 -6.53
CA ALA A 42 5.71 -4.30 -7.67
C ALA A 42 5.44 -5.03 -9.00
N MET A 43 5.49 -6.37 -9.00
CA MET A 43 5.20 -7.19 -10.19
C MET A 43 3.73 -7.13 -10.64
N GLN A 44 2.83 -6.68 -9.77
CA GLN A 44 1.39 -6.53 -10.06
C GLN A 44 1.02 -5.10 -10.46
N ARG A 45 2.02 -4.24 -10.68
CA ARG A 45 1.83 -2.92 -11.26
C ARG A 45 1.93 -3.03 -12.78
N GLU A 46 0.98 -2.43 -13.46
CA GLU A 46 0.88 -2.46 -14.90
C GLU A 46 0.48 -1.09 -15.44
N LYS A 47 1.04 -0.76 -16.60
CA LYS A 47 0.69 0.42 -17.36
C LYS A 47 -0.07 -0.01 -18.60
N LEU A 48 -1.34 0.37 -18.66
CA LEU A 48 -2.24 0.05 -19.75
C LEU A 48 -1.90 0.84 -21.02
N PRO A 49 -2.36 0.38 -22.21
CA PRO A 49 -2.09 1.07 -23.49
C PRO A 49 -2.62 2.50 -23.56
N ASP A 50 -3.67 2.83 -22.81
CA ASP A 50 -4.24 4.17 -22.70
C ASP A 50 -3.42 5.09 -21.78
N GLY A 51 -2.33 4.58 -21.19
CA GLY A 51 -1.46 5.29 -20.27
C GLY A 51 -1.86 5.16 -18.79
N THR A 52 -2.99 4.53 -18.49
CA THR A 52 -3.47 4.31 -17.11
C THR A 52 -2.50 3.40 -16.36
N ASP A 53 -2.06 3.85 -15.18
CA ASP A 53 -1.20 3.08 -14.28
C ASP A 53 -2.06 2.49 -13.16
N ARG A 54 -1.98 1.18 -12.96
CA ARG A 54 -2.80 0.46 -11.97
C ARG A 54 -2.00 -0.64 -11.27
N ILE A 55 -2.39 -0.96 -10.04
CA ILE A 55 -1.72 -1.96 -9.20
C ILE A 55 -2.77 -2.90 -8.61
N GLU A 56 -2.56 -4.21 -8.71
CA GLU A 56 -3.48 -5.19 -8.10
C GLU A 56 -3.53 -4.99 -6.58
N VAL A 57 -4.74 -4.84 -6.04
CA VAL A 57 -5.00 -4.75 -4.60
C VAL A 57 -5.67 -6.01 -4.05
N TRP A 58 -6.34 -6.77 -4.93
CA TRP A 58 -7.02 -8.00 -4.58
C TRP A 58 -7.21 -8.95 -5.76
N SER A 59 -7.04 -10.24 -5.50
CA SER A 59 -7.40 -11.34 -6.40
C SER A 59 -8.42 -12.27 -5.71
N PRO A 60 -9.45 -12.75 -6.45
CA PRO A 60 -10.34 -13.79 -5.95
C PRO A 60 -9.57 -15.10 -5.69
N PRO A 61 -10.06 -16.00 -4.80
CA PRO A 61 -9.43 -17.31 -4.57
C PRO A 61 -9.25 -18.08 -5.89
N PRO A 62 -8.14 -18.84 -6.05
CA PRO A 62 -7.90 -20.03 -5.23
C PRO A 62 -6.59 -20.00 -4.43
N TRP A 63 -5.93 -18.84 -4.33
CA TRP A 63 -4.66 -18.69 -3.62
C TRP A 63 -4.72 -19.22 -2.19
N ARG A 64 -3.62 -19.85 -1.75
CA ARG A 64 -3.43 -20.51 -0.42
C ARG A 64 -4.17 -19.75 0.67
N LYS A 65 -4.95 -20.47 1.50
CA LYS A 65 -5.73 -19.95 2.64
C LYS A 65 -4.96 -18.87 3.42
N LEU A 66 -5.13 -17.62 3.03
CA LEU A 66 -4.56 -16.49 3.74
C LEU A 66 -5.22 -16.40 5.11
N VAL A 67 -4.50 -15.81 6.08
CA VAL A 67 -5.04 -15.53 7.40
C VAL A 67 -6.26 -14.64 7.23
N LYS A 68 -7.44 -15.11 7.67
CA LYS A 68 -8.75 -14.42 7.53
C LYS A 68 -8.69 -12.96 7.97
N ILE A 69 -7.90 -12.67 9.01
CA ILE A 69 -7.70 -11.33 9.57
C ILE A 69 -7.07 -10.38 8.55
N ALA A 70 -6.00 -10.80 7.86
CA ALA A 70 -5.30 -9.96 6.90
C ALA A 70 -6.15 -9.67 5.65
N ARG A 71 -6.97 -10.64 5.22
CA ARG A 71 -7.96 -10.43 4.15
C ARG A 71 -9.03 -9.41 4.55
N ASN A 72 -9.52 -9.48 5.78
CA ASN A 72 -10.48 -8.50 6.30
C ASN A 72 -9.87 -7.11 6.40
N GLU A 73 -8.62 -6.99 6.87
CA GLU A 73 -7.87 -5.73 6.90
C GLU A 73 -7.77 -5.10 5.50
N ARG A 74 -7.31 -5.87 4.51
CA ARG A 74 -7.19 -5.38 3.14
C ARG A 74 -8.54 -4.95 2.56
N ARG A 75 -9.60 -5.72 2.80
CA ARG A 75 -10.94 -5.38 2.32
C ARG A 75 -11.42 -4.04 2.90
N LEU A 76 -11.29 -3.85 4.22
CA LEU A 76 -11.65 -2.59 4.88
C LEU A 76 -10.88 -1.39 4.30
N ASN A 77 -9.60 -1.57 3.97
CA ASN A 77 -8.79 -0.50 3.39
C ASN A 77 -9.17 -0.21 1.92
N ILE A 78 -9.56 -1.23 1.16
CA ILE A 78 -10.12 -1.06 -0.19
C ILE A 78 -11.45 -0.30 -0.11
N ASP A 79 -12.32 -0.63 0.84
CA ASP A 79 -13.59 0.07 1.03
C ASP A 79 -13.34 1.55 1.37
N ARG A 80 -12.39 1.84 2.29
CA ARG A 80 -11.97 3.21 2.61
C ARG A 80 -11.44 3.97 1.39
N LEU A 81 -10.68 3.32 0.50
CA LEU A 81 -10.23 3.92 -0.75
C LEU A 81 -11.42 4.28 -1.65
N ASN A 82 -12.38 3.37 -1.82
CA ASN A 82 -13.59 3.62 -2.62
C ASN A 82 -14.47 4.74 -2.03
N GLU A 83 -14.45 4.92 -0.71
CA GLU A 83 -15.10 6.04 0.00
C GLU A 83 -14.33 7.38 -0.12
N GLY A 84 -13.20 7.41 -0.83
CA GLY A 84 -12.39 8.61 -1.05
C GLY A 84 -11.36 8.89 0.04
N GLY A 85 -11.09 7.93 0.91
CA GLY A 85 -10.05 8.04 1.93
C GLY A 85 -8.64 8.11 1.31
N THR A 86 -7.81 9.00 1.85
CA THR A 86 -6.42 9.15 1.40
C THR A 86 -5.66 7.83 1.55
N THR A 87 -5.28 7.25 0.41
CA THR A 87 -4.64 5.94 0.36
C THR A 87 -3.42 5.99 -0.54
N TYR A 88 -2.33 5.41 -0.10
CA TYR A 88 -1.11 5.23 -0.87
C TYR A 88 -0.77 3.75 -0.98
N ALA A 89 0.05 3.39 -1.96
CA ALA A 89 0.74 2.12 -2.01
C ALA A 89 2.24 2.33 -1.80
N ILE A 90 2.84 1.39 -1.08
CA ILE A 90 4.27 1.13 -1.09
C ILE A 90 4.50 -0.18 -1.85
N LEU A 91 5.40 -0.14 -2.83
CA LEU A 91 5.67 -1.30 -3.67
C LEU A 91 6.75 -2.17 -3.04
N ARG A 92 6.43 -3.44 -2.81
CA ARG A 92 7.39 -4.46 -2.36
C ARG A 92 7.77 -5.39 -3.52
N GLY A 93 9.02 -5.82 -3.53
CA GLY A 93 9.50 -6.92 -4.37
C GLY A 93 9.12 -8.28 -3.79
N GLY A 94 9.55 -9.34 -4.47
CA GLY A 94 9.31 -10.74 -4.13
C GLY A 94 8.14 -11.39 -4.88
N ASP A 95 8.03 -12.71 -4.74
CA ASP A 95 7.28 -13.58 -5.66
C ASP A 95 5.96 -14.11 -5.04
N GLY A 96 5.60 -13.66 -3.84
CA GLY A 96 4.42 -14.16 -3.14
C GLY A 96 4.39 -13.87 -1.63
N SER A 97 3.22 -14.13 -1.03
CA SER A 97 2.78 -13.75 0.32
C SER A 97 3.64 -14.17 1.53
N ASP A 98 4.72 -14.91 1.31
CA ASP A 98 5.37 -15.68 2.37
C ASP A 98 6.57 -14.96 3.01
N GLU A 99 6.97 -13.79 2.48
CA GLU A 99 8.05 -13.01 3.07
C GLU A 99 7.51 -11.98 4.08
N ARG A 100 7.66 -12.31 5.38
CA ARG A 100 7.16 -11.49 6.51
C ARG A 100 7.93 -10.19 6.69
N GLU A 101 9.20 -10.19 6.33
CA GLU A 101 10.15 -9.09 6.52
C GLU A 101 10.75 -8.71 5.17
N ALA A 102 9.92 -8.18 4.27
CA ALA A 102 10.44 -7.74 2.97
C ALA A 102 11.44 -6.59 3.15
N TRP A 103 12.68 -6.87 2.74
CA TRP A 103 13.75 -5.89 2.64
C TRP A 103 13.77 -5.21 1.27
N ASP A 104 13.17 -5.84 0.26
CA ASP A 104 13.02 -5.29 -1.10
C ASP A 104 11.70 -4.53 -1.22
N TYR A 105 11.78 -3.20 -1.23
CA TYR A 105 10.64 -2.31 -1.45
C TYR A 105 11.11 -0.92 -1.92
N ASP A 106 10.20 -0.16 -2.53
CA ASP A 106 10.43 1.22 -2.95
C ASP A 106 10.41 2.15 -1.74
N ALA A 107 11.60 2.41 -1.17
CA ALA A 107 11.80 3.30 -0.04
C ALA A 107 11.88 4.78 -0.44
N ASP A 108 11.85 5.11 -1.73
CA ASP A 108 12.00 6.47 -2.22
C ASP A 108 10.64 7.14 -2.48
N ARG A 109 9.59 6.33 -2.73
CA ARG A 109 8.30 6.81 -3.23
C ARG A 109 7.10 6.10 -2.63
N LEU A 110 5.99 6.84 -2.58
CA LEU A 110 4.65 6.32 -2.38
C LEU A 110 3.78 6.62 -3.60
N TYR A 111 2.86 5.72 -3.91
CA TYR A 111 1.95 5.85 -5.05
C TYR A 111 0.56 6.19 -4.52
N LYS A 112 0.11 7.42 -4.74
CA LYS A 112 -1.24 7.83 -4.35
C LYS A 112 -2.27 7.09 -5.18
N LEU A 113 -3.25 6.49 -4.52
CA LEU A 113 -4.32 5.71 -5.15
C LEU A 113 -5.59 6.56 -5.22
N SER A 114 -6.33 6.43 -6.31
CA SER A 114 -7.55 7.23 -6.54
C SER A 114 -8.84 6.44 -6.37
N ARG A 115 -8.97 5.30 -7.05
CA ARG A 115 -10.16 4.43 -7.02
C ARG A 115 -9.79 3.00 -7.38
N VAL A 116 -10.67 2.06 -7.06
CA VAL A 116 -10.55 0.66 -7.50
C VAL A 116 -11.38 0.40 -8.75
N VAL A 117 -10.82 -0.39 -9.66
CA VAL A 117 -11.51 -0.94 -10.84
C VAL A 117 -11.42 -2.46 -10.79
N VAL A 118 -12.42 -3.12 -11.36
CA VAL A 118 -12.46 -4.58 -11.46
C VAL A 118 -12.29 -4.97 -12.93
N ASP A 119 -11.41 -5.92 -13.20
CA ASP A 119 -11.25 -6.46 -14.54
C ASP A 119 -12.28 -7.57 -14.85
N HIS A 120 -12.20 -8.11 -16.06
CA HIS A 120 -13.08 -9.19 -16.53
C HIS A 120 -12.93 -10.51 -15.76
N ASP A 121 -11.78 -10.72 -15.12
CA ASP A 121 -11.47 -11.92 -14.33
C ASP A 121 -11.81 -11.74 -12.84
N GLY A 122 -12.33 -10.58 -12.45
CA GLY A 122 -12.69 -10.26 -11.07
C GLY A 122 -11.52 -9.82 -10.19
N HIS A 123 -10.36 -9.52 -10.78
CA HIS A 123 -9.23 -8.91 -10.06
C HIS A 123 -9.50 -7.43 -9.84
N GLU A 124 -9.14 -6.94 -8.66
CA GLU A 124 -9.33 -5.55 -8.28
C GLU A 124 -7.99 -4.83 -8.34
N TYR A 125 -7.98 -3.70 -9.06
CA TYR A 125 -6.80 -2.85 -9.24
C TYR A 125 -7.09 -1.45 -8.74
N ALA A 126 -6.16 -0.87 -7.98
CA ALA A 126 -6.20 0.54 -7.67
C ALA A 126 -5.51 1.35 -8.78
N ILE A 127 -6.16 2.43 -9.24
CA ILE A 127 -5.58 3.37 -10.19
C ILE A 127 -4.60 4.30 -9.46
N VAL A 128 -3.38 4.40 -9.98
CA VAL A 128 -2.33 5.31 -9.50
C VAL A 128 -2.63 6.71 -10.01
N ASP A 129 -2.88 7.63 -9.08
CA ASP A 129 -3.06 9.07 -9.36
C ASP A 129 -1.70 9.72 -9.66
N CYS A 130 -0.77 9.58 -8.72
CA CYS A 130 0.58 10.09 -8.86
C CYS A 130 1.56 9.35 -7.94
N ALA A 131 2.86 9.47 -8.22
CA ALA A 131 3.92 9.07 -7.30
C ALA A 131 4.45 10.31 -6.59
N ILE A 132 4.61 10.22 -5.26
CA ILE A 132 5.20 11.27 -4.43
C ILE A 132 6.44 10.74 -3.73
N SER A 133 7.40 11.60 -3.42
CA SER A 133 8.55 11.20 -2.60
C SER A 133 8.13 11.00 -1.14
N ILE A 134 8.94 10.26 -0.38
CA ILE A 134 8.75 10.11 1.06
C ILE A 134 8.81 11.46 1.78
N ASP A 135 9.73 12.34 1.40
CA ASP A 135 9.86 13.67 1.99
C ASP A 135 8.58 14.50 1.79
N GLU A 136 8.03 14.47 0.57
CA GLU A 136 6.77 15.14 0.25
C GLU A 136 5.61 14.59 1.09
N PHE A 137 5.54 13.27 1.25
CA PHE A 137 4.55 12.63 2.12
C PHE A 137 4.66 13.10 3.58
N LEU A 138 5.88 13.12 4.13
CA LEU A 138 6.13 13.53 5.52
C LEU A 138 5.78 15.01 5.75
N ILE A 139 6.13 15.89 4.81
CA ILE A 139 5.77 17.32 4.86
C ILE A 139 4.25 17.49 4.86
N ARG A 140 3.53 16.83 3.95
CA ARG A 140 2.06 16.90 3.87
C ARG A 140 1.39 16.43 5.15
N ARG A 141 1.87 15.33 5.74
CA ARG A 141 1.32 14.82 7.01
C ARG A 141 1.61 15.73 8.20
N ALA A 142 2.78 16.36 8.25
CA ALA A 142 3.07 17.34 9.28
C ALA A 142 2.05 18.50 9.21
N GLN A 143 1.82 19.05 8.02
CA GLN A 143 0.86 20.15 7.81
C GLN A 143 -0.56 19.78 8.25
N LEU A 144 -1.06 18.59 7.89
CA LEU A 144 -2.39 18.13 8.30
C LEU A 144 -2.51 18.01 9.83
N ARG A 145 -1.50 17.45 10.50
CA ARG A 145 -1.47 17.33 11.97
C ARG A 145 -1.48 18.69 12.68
N TRP A 146 -0.86 19.71 12.09
CA TRP A 146 -0.90 21.07 12.64
C TRP A 146 -2.29 21.69 12.55
N LEU A 147 -2.98 21.50 11.41
CA LEU A 147 -4.34 22.02 11.21
C LEU A 147 -5.39 21.34 12.12
N SER A 148 -5.20 20.08 12.48
CA SER A 148 -6.11 19.37 13.39
C SER A 148 -5.95 19.72 14.88
N ARG A 149 -5.00 20.59 15.23
CA ARG A 149 -4.71 21.01 16.62
C ARG A 149 -5.16 22.42 16.96
N THR A 150 -5.65 23.17 15.98
CA THR A 150 -6.24 24.51 16.10
C THR A 150 -7.75 24.44 15.98
#